data_AF-A0A1C6KQP7-F1
#
_entry.id   AF-A0A1C6KQP7-F1
#
_cell.length_a   1.000
_cell.length_b   1.000
_cell.length_c   1.000
_cell.angle_alpha   90.00
_cell.angle_beta   90.00
_cell.angle_gamma   90.00
#
_symmetry.space_group_name_H-M   'P 1'
#
loop_
_entity.id
_entity.type
_entity.pdbx_description
1 polymer ?
#
loop_
_entity_poly.entity_id
_entity_poly.type
_entity_poly.pdbx_seq_one_letter_code
_entity_poly.pdbx_strand_id
1 'polypeptide(L)'
;MSDDKKTEKQIESYGKHIKVWLNEIEKNHLKLEKEENERKREKIRDKIEEHKGILKRDMERLAKCGGNPEMFLENITVLQRKIIDELFPSGADGDTVSIEKEIRRIKKMLNEDLKEAMEKYTYDPEEPIETRYKNKLFKAETTVGRWMLNAGDVSLKDSMYYRECWNYDRDYEKTKNQYFTKEEQGLIEKCVQSRLEERDFLRQKNAFMYNLGLSIQKTAVKIGEWGDITQARIFADNLSKEVFINPVKEIEGEKLSKEELSEKSKAMTRRYIQFIADENAVEEGLKVMKECEEQAGCQLEELEHGVQSAEDLSLPGLRELKKTVRMAEDEVGGVNMLTCLLLRERLGIEKAGFVLLYTYDKLKEDRKELLTSYTFEELGL
;
A
#
# COMPACT_ATOMS: atom_id res chain seq x y z
N MET A 1 8.73 -36.98 -5.12
CA MET A 1 7.25 -37.01 -5.10
C MET A 1 6.79 -35.63 -5.52
N SER A 2 5.81 -35.51 -6.43
CA SER A 2 5.30 -34.20 -6.83
C SER A 2 4.66 -33.47 -5.63
N ASP A 3 4.70 -32.14 -5.63
CA ASP A 3 4.14 -31.32 -4.56
C ASP A 3 2.65 -31.60 -4.33
N ASP A 4 1.90 -31.95 -5.37
CA ASP A 4 0.48 -32.35 -5.28
C ASP A 4 0.24 -33.54 -4.34
N LYS A 5 1.08 -34.58 -4.41
CA LYS A 5 0.96 -35.76 -3.52
C LYS A 5 1.26 -35.45 -2.06
N LYS A 6 2.01 -34.38 -1.78
CA LYS A 6 2.33 -33.93 -0.43
C LYS A 6 1.16 -33.13 0.15
N THR A 7 0.54 -32.28 -0.68
CA THR A 7 -0.65 -31.49 -0.32
C THR A 7 -1.87 -32.38 -0.06
N GLU A 8 -2.14 -33.39 -0.90
CA GLU A 8 -3.25 -34.35 -0.68
C GLU A 8 -3.13 -35.08 0.67
N LYS A 9 -1.92 -35.55 1.00
CA LYS A 9 -1.66 -36.22 2.28
C LYS A 9 -1.84 -35.30 3.49
N GLN A 10 -1.49 -34.02 3.35
CA GLN A 10 -1.70 -33.03 4.41
C GLN A 10 -3.20 -32.75 4.61
N ILE A 11 -3.96 -32.58 3.53
CA ILE A 11 -5.41 -32.42 3.55
C ILE A 11 -6.08 -33.59 4.28
N GLU A 12 -5.73 -34.82 3.92
CA GLU A 12 -6.30 -36.02 4.55
C GLU A 12 -5.92 -36.12 6.05
N SER A 13 -4.68 -35.75 6.40
CA SER A 13 -4.20 -35.73 7.79
C SER A 13 -4.98 -34.73 8.65
N TYR A 14 -5.18 -33.51 8.14
CA TYR A 14 -5.96 -32.49 8.85
C TYR A 14 -7.43 -32.91 8.99
N GLY A 15 -8.02 -33.51 7.96
CA GLY A 15 -9.37 -34.08 8.03
C GLY A 15 -9.54 -35.13 9.15
N LYS A 16 -8.55 -36.02 9.32
CA LYS A 16 -8.54 -37.01 10.42
C LYS A 16 -8.45 -36.34 11.79
N HIS A 17 -7.59 -35.33 11.94
CA HIS A 17 -7.45 -34.58 13.19
C HIS A 17 -8.74 -33.85 13.57
N ILE A 18 -9.42 -33.21 12.61
CA ILE A 18 -10.70 -32.53 12.81
C ILE A 18 -11.74 -33.47 13.43
N LYS A 19 -11.89 -34.69 12.88
CA LYS A 19 -12.80 -35.70 13.43
C LYS A 19 -12.42 -36.14 14.85
N VAL A 20 -11.12 -36.31 15.14
CA VAL A 20 -10.64 -36.66 16.48
C VAL A 20 -11.03 -35.58 17.49
N TRP A 21 -10.81 -34.31 17.16
CA TRP A 21 -11.12 -33.21 18.08
C TRP A 21 -12.61 -32.99 18.26
N LEU A 22 -13.43 -33.11 17.21
CA LEU A 22 -14.89 -33.07 17.33
C LEU A 22 -15.40 -34.16 18.29
N ASN A 23 -14.89 -35.39 18.16
CA ASN A 23 -15.27 -36.50 19.05
C ASN A 23 -14.83 -36.27 20.50
N GLU A 24 -13.61 -35.74 20.73
CA GLU A 24 -13.13 -35.46 22.09
C GLU A 24 -13.88 -34.28 22.74
N ILE A 25 -14.26 -33.25 21.96
CA ILE A 25 -15.09 -32.14 22.45
C ILE A 25 -16.48 -32.67 22.85
N GLU A 26 -17.13 -33.45 21.98
CA GLU A 26 -18.44 -34.05 22.27
C GLU A 26 -18.41 -34.96 23.50
N LYS A 27 -17.39 -35.83 23.61
CA LYS A 27 -17.18 -36.68 24.78
C LYS A 27 -17.00 -35.87 26.07
N ASN A 28 -16.32 -34.72 26.01
CA ASN A 28 -16.17 -33.85 27.17
C ASN A 28 -17.47 -33.09 27.50
N HIS A 29 -18.27 -32.68 26.51
CA HIS A 29 -19.62 -32.16 26.75
C HIS A 29 -20.51 -33.18 27.47
N LEU A 30 -20.54 -34.43 27.00
CA LEU A 30 -21.31 -35.51 27.62
C LEU A 30 -20.83 -35.84 29.05
N LYS A 31 -19.53 -35.69 29.33
CA LYS A 31 -18.99 -35.80 30.70
C LYS A 31 -19.41 -34.62 31.56
N LEU A 32 -19.40 -33.40 31.01
CA LEU A 32 -19.76 -32.18 31.72
C LEU A 32 -21.23 -32.21 32.18
N GLU A 33 -22.13 -32.80 31.37
CA GLU A 33 -23.55 -32.99 31.71
C GLU A 33 -23.76 -33.94 32.90
N LYS A 34 -22.85 -34.90 33.11
CA LYS A 34 -22.95 -35.94 34.14
C LYS A 34 -22.11 -35.68 35.38
N GLU A 35 -21.25 -34.65 35.36
CA GLU A 35 -20.35 -34.33 36.46
C GLU A 35 -21.00 -33.33 37.42
N GLU A 36 -21.16 -33.72 38.68
CA GLU A 36 -21.78 -32.89 39.72
C GLU A 36 -20.75 -32.04 40.47
N ASN A 37 -19.47 -32.42 40.45
CA ASN A 37 -18.43 -31.68 41.17
C ASN A 37 -17.98 -30.42 40.40
N GLU A 38 -18.25 -29.24 40.95
CA GLU A 38 -17.99 -27.97 40.27
C GLU A 38 -16.52 -27.76 39.87
N ARG A 39 -15.55 -28.15 40.71
CA ARG A 39 -14.12 -28.06 40.35
C ARG A 39 -13.74 -28.97 39.17
N LYS A 40 -14.39 -30.13 39.05
CA LYS A 40 -14.18 -31.02 37.89
C LYS A 40 -14.89 -30.51 36.65
N ARG A 41 -16.09 -29.93 36.80
CA ARG A 41 -16.82 -29.27 35.71
C ARG A 41 -16.00 -28.14 35.09
N GLU A 42 -15.38 -27.30 35.92
CA GLU A 42 -14.49 -26.23 35.46
C GLU A 42 -13.33 -26.76 34.63
N LYS A 43 -12.61 -27.79 35.13
CA LYS A 43 -11.54 -28.45 34.36
C LYS A 43 -12.02 -29.06 33.03
N ILE A 44 -13.24 -29.57 32.98
CA ILE A 44 -13.82 -30.11 31.74
C ILE A 44 -14.16 -28.97 30.77
N ARG A 45 -14.68 -27.84 31.25
CA ARG A 45 -14.91 -26.63 30.43
C ARG A 45 -13.61 -26.10 29.84
N ASP A 46 -12.55 -25.98 30.64
CA ASP A 46 -11.24 -25.51 30.15
C ASP A 46 -10.71 -26.42 29.03
N LYS A 47 -10.86 -27.74 29.18
CA LYS A 47 -10.47 -28.71 28.13
C LYS A 47 -11.30 -28.58 26.87
N ILE A 48 -12.61 -28.33 26.99
CA ILE A 48 -13.48 -28.11 25.83
C ILE A 48 -12.99 -26.90 25.05
N GLU A 49 -12.69 -25.78 25.73
CA GLU A 49 -12.20 -24.56 25.09
C GLU A 49 -10.81 -24.73 24.48
N GLU A 50 -9.90 -25.44 25.16
CA GLU A 50 -8.59 -25.80 24.60
C GLU A 50 -8.74 -26.60 23.30
N HIS A 51 -9.58 -27.63 23.30
CA HIS A 51 -9.82 -28.48 22.13
C HIS A 51 -10.52 -27.73 21.00
N LYS A 52 -11.48 -26.84 21.31
CA LYS A 52 -12.08 -25.92 20.33
C LYS A 52 -11.03 -25.04 19.65
N GLY A 53 -10.06 -24.53 20.42
CA GLY A 53 -8.94 -23.77 19.89
C GLY A 53 -8.03 -24.58 18.95
N ILE A 54 -7.81 -25.87 19.24
CA ILE A 54 -7.05 -26.77 18.36
C ILE A 54 -7.86 -27.06 17.07
N LEU A 55 -9.13 -27.43 17.22
CA LEU A 55 -10.04 -27.70 16.11
C LEU A 55 -10.09 -26.53 15.12
N LYS A 56 -10.24 -25.30 15.64
CA LYS A 56 -10.22 -24.09 14.81
C LYS A 56 -8.94 -23.95 14.01
N ARG A 57 -7.77 -24.17 14.62
CA ARG A 57 -6.47 -24.09 13.93
C ARG A 57 -6.33 -25.15 12.83
N ASP A 58 -6.78 -26.37 13.09
CA ASP A 58 -6.69 -27.45 12.10
C ASP A 58 -7.63 -27.22 10.91
N MET A 59 -8.85 -26.71 11.14
CA MET A 59 -9.77 -26.31 10.06
C MET A 59 -9.22 -25.14 9.23
N GLU A 60 -8.63 -24.13 9.87
CA GLU A 60 -7.97 -23.02 9.16
C GLU A 60 -6.75 -23.48 8.35
N ARG A 61 -5.99 -24.47 8.84
CA ARG A 61 -4.85 -25.06 8.10
C ARG A 61 -5.30 -25.89 6.92
N LEU A 62 -6.35 -26.68 7.09
CA LEU A 62 -6.98 -27.44 6.02
C LEU A 62 -7.40 -26.52 4.87
N ALA A 63 -8.09 -25.42 5.19
CA ALA A 63 -8.49 -24.39 4.23
C ALA A 63 -7.28 -23.78 3.48
N LYS A 64 -6.20 -23.43 4.19
CA LYS A 64 -4.98 -22.90 3.57
C LYS A 64 -4.31 -23.85 2.58
N CYS A 65 -4.45 -25.16 2.79
CA CYS A 65 -3.93 -26.17 1.88
C CYS A 65 -4.88 -26.43 0.69
N GLY A 66 -5.97 -25.68 0.54
CA GLY A 66 -6.97 -25.87 -0.51
C GLY A 66 -8.00 -26.97 -0.21
N GLY A 67 -8.01 -27.52 1.01
CA GLY A 67 -8.99 -28.51 1.43
C GLY A 67 -10.29 -27.86 1.90
N ASN A 68 -11.44 -28.41 1.52
CA ASN A 68 -12.74 -27.97 2.01
C ASN A 68 -13.09 -28.72 3.31
N PRO A 69 -13.24 -28.04 4.46
CA PRO A 69 -13.61 -28.68 5.72
C PRO A 69 -14.92 -29.46 5.65
N GLU A 70 -15.91 -29.02 4.87
CA GLU A 70 -17.21 -29.70 4.73
C GLU A 70 -17.06 -31.14 4.20
N MET A 71 -16.03 -31.44 3.40
CA MET A 71 -15.74 -32.82 2.96
C MET A 71 -15.48 -33.79 4.12
N PHE A 72 -15.03 -33.29 5.27
CA PHE A 72 -14.72 -34.10 6.46
C PHE A 72 -15.83 -34.07 7.50
N LEU A 73 -16.90 -33.32 7.24
CA LEU A 73 -18.06 -33.17 8.12
C LEU A 73 -19.23 -34.07 7.72
N GLU A 74 -19.04 -34.95 6.74
CA GLU A 74 -19.99 -36.02 6.47
C GLU A 74 -20.18 -36.89 7.71
N ASN A 75 -21.44 -37.02 8.15
CA ASN A 75 -21.88 -37.83 9.29
C ASN A 75 -21.46 -37.35 10.68
N ILE A 76 -21.27 -36.05 10.88
CA ILE A 76 -21.11 -35.48 12.23
C ILE A 76 -22.43 -35.44 12.99
N THR A 77 -22.35 -35.41 14.33
CA THR A 77 -23.55 -35.31 15.18
C THR A 77 -24.13 -33.90 15.20
N VAL A 78 -25.37 -33.74 15.69
CA VAL A 78 -26.01 -32.42 15.87
C VAL A 78 -25.20 -31.53 16.82
N LEU A 79 -24.60 -32.12 17.86
CA LEU A 79 -23.75 -31.38 18.80
C LEU A 79 -22.45 -30.93 18.12
N GLN A 80 -21.81 -31.80 17.35
CA GLN A 80 -20.62 -31.46 16.57
C GLN A 80 -20.91 -30.36 15.54
N ARG A 81 -22.05 -30.39 14.85
CA ARG A 81 -22.47 -29.32 13.94
C ARG A 81 -22.61 -27.99 14.68
N LYS A 82 -23.27 -27.96 15.84
CA LYS A 82 -23.38 -26.75 16.68
C LYS A 82 -22.01 -26.19 17.10
N ILE A 83 -21.05 -27.06 17.44
CA ILE A 83 -19.68 -26.63 17.77
C ILE A 83 -19.02 -25.96 16.58
N ILE A 84 -19.22 -26.49 15.36
CA ILE A 84 -18.66 -25.88 14.16
C ILE A 84 -19.34 -24.54 13.86
N ASP A 85 -20.67 -24.48 13.98
CA ASP A 85 -21.42 -23.24 13.77
C ASP A 85 -21.04 -22.17 14.82
N GLU A 86 -20.68 -22.58 16.05
CA GLU A 86 -20.14 -21.70 17.08
C GLU A 86 -18.74 -21.16 16.70
N LEU A 87 -17.87 -22.03 16.17
CA LEU A 87 -16.49 -21.66 15.81
C LEU A 87 -16.39 -20.87 14.50
N PHE A 88 -17.31 -21.13 13.58
CA PHE A 88 -17.37 -20.62 12.20
C PHE A 88 -18.82 -20.23 11.84
N PRO A 89 -19.37 -19.18 12.47
CA PRO A 89 -20.77 -18.79 12.30
C PRO A 89 -21.15 -18.37 10.89
N SER A 90 -20.18 -17.95 10.07
CA SER A 90 -20.42 -17.61 8.66
C SER A 90 -20.20 -18.78 7.70
N GLY A 91 -19.70 -19.92 8.17
CA GLY A 91 -19.29 -21.07 7.35
C GLY A 91 -17.80 -21.43 7.49
N ALA A 92 -17.46 -22.68 7.18
CA ALA A 92 -16.11 -23.23 7.36
C ALA A 92 -15.32 -23.39 6.05
N ASP A 93 -15.86 -22.98 4.90
CA ASP A 93 -15.11 -23.03 3.65
C ASP A 93 -13.94 -22.04 3.65
N GLY A 94 -12.94 -22.29 2.81
CA GLY A 94 -11.69 -21.55 2.83
C GLY A 94 -11.84 -20.06 2.51
N ASP A 95 -12.84 -19.69 1.70
CA ASP A 95 -13.09 -18.30 1.32
C ASP A 95 -13.72 -17.55 2.49
N THR A 96 -14.74 -18.14 3.12
CA THR A 96 -15.40 -17.59 4.31
C THR A 96 -14.42 -17.37 5.46
N VAL A 97 -13.56 -18.36 5.74
CA VAL A 97 -12.54 -18.26 6.81
C VAL A 97 -11.53 -17.14 6.53
N SER A 98 -11.17 -16.95 5.25
CA SER A 98 -10.23 -15.92 4.82
C SER A 98 -10.84 -14.52 4.94
N ILE A 99 -12.13 -14.39 4.60
CA ILE A 99 -12.91 -13.15 4.81
C ILE A 99 -12.98 -12.83 6.30
N GLU A 100 -13.40 -13.78 7.15
CA GLU A 100 -13.55 -13.54 8.59
C GLU A 100 -12.23 -13.11 9.26
N LYS A 101 -11.09 -13.65 8.80
CA LYS A 101 -9.77 -13.22 9.28
C LYS A 101 -9.48 -11.77 8.93
N GLU A 102 -9.76 -11.36 7.70
CA GLU A 102 -9.54 -9.97 7.30
C GLU A 102 -10.52 -9.03 8.03
N ILE A 103 -11.79 -9.42 8.19
CA ILE A 103 -12.76 -8.67 8.99
C ILE A 103 -12.29 -8.50 10.44
N ARG A 104 -11.81 -9.58 11.07
CA ARG A 104 -11.28 -9.52 12.45
C ARG A 104 -10.09 -8.57 12.56
N ARG A 105 -9.22 -8.58 11.55
CA ARG A 105 -8.07 -7.67 11.47
C ARG A 105 -8.51 -6.21 11.34
N ILE A 106 -9.48 -5.91 10.47
CA ILE A 106 -10.06 -4.57 10.33
C ILE A 106 -10.64 -4.11 11.66
N LYS A 107 -11.43 -4.95 12.33
CA LYS A 107 -11.99 -4.65 13.65
C LYS A 107 -10.93 -4.37 14.70
N LYS A 108 -9.80 -5.09 14.67
CA LYS A 108 -8.67 -4.82 15.55
C LYS A 108 -8.11 -3.42 15.31
N MET A 109 -7.87 -3.06 14.04
CA MET A 109 -7.36 -1.73 13.70
C MET A 109 -8.32 -0.61 14.13
N LEU A 110 -9.64 -0.82 13.99
CA LEU A 110 -10.65 0.16 14.38
C LEU A 110 -10.82 0.28 15.90
N ASN A 111 -10.93 -0.84 16.60
CA ASN A 111 -11.32 -0.86 18.00
C ASN A 111 -10.15 -0.83 18.99
N GLU A 112 -8.94 -1.14 18.54
CA GLU A 112 -7.73 -1.07 19.35
C GLU A 112 -6.86 0.09 18.88
N ASP A 113 -6.23 -0.04 17.70
CA ASP A 113 -5.19 0.90 17.26
C ASP A 113 -5.73 2.33 17.05
N LEU A 114 -6.90 2.47 16.40
CA LEU A 114 -7.52 3.77 16.14
C LEU A 114 -8.14 4.37 17.41
N LYS A 115 -8.82 3.56 18.24
CA LYS A 115 -9.38 4.05 19.52
C LYS A 115 -8.29 4.57 20.45
N GLU A 116 -7.15 3.87 20.55
CA GLU A 116 -6.01 4.35 21.32
C GLU A 116 -5.49 5.71 20.82
N ALA A 117 -5.46 5.92 19.50
CA ALA A 117 -5.07 7.21 18.93
C ALA A 117 -6.11 8.31 19.22
N MET A 118 -7.40 8.00 19.15
CA MET A 118 -8.50 8.94 19.43
C MET A 118 -8.53 9.39 20.91
N GLU A 119 -8.11 8.52 21.83
CA GLU A 119 -8.01 8.86 23.25
C GLU A 119 -6.83 9.79 23.55
N LYS A 120 -5.73 9.66 22.81
CA LYS A 120 -4.46 10.36 23.09
C LYS A 120 -4.30 11.65 22.31
N TYR A 121 -4.90 11.74 21.14
CA TYR A 121 -4.65 12.81 20.18
C TYR A 121 -5.96 13.36 19.63
N THR A 122 -5.95 14.64 19.32
CA THR A 122 -7.03 15.32 18.60
C THR A 122 -6.41 16.23 17.54
N TYR A 123 -7.19 16.59 16.54
CA TYR A 123 -6.86 17.64 15.59
C TYR A 123 -8.16 18.32 15.15
N ASP A 124 -8.07 19.58 14.76
CA ASP A 124 -9.20 20.30 14.18
C ASP A 124 -9.36 19.87 12.71
N PRO A 125 -10.51 19.29 12.30
CA PRO A 125 -10.75 18.91 10.92
C PRO A 125 -10.66 20.07 9.91
N GLU A 126 -10.90 21.31 10.36
CA GLU A 126 -10.87 22.51 9.53
C GLU A 126 -9.44 23.04 9.30
N GLU A 127 -8.44 22.49 10.00
CA GLU A 127 -7.05 22.86 9.77
C GLU A 127 -6.57 22.45 8.36
N PRO A 128 -5.63 23.23 7.77
CA PRO A 128 -4.97 22.84 6.54
C PRO A 128 -4.38 21.44 6.62
N ILE A 129 -4.44 20.70 5.52
CA ILE A 129 -4.00 19.30 5.48
C ILE A 129 -2.52 19.13 5.82
N GLU A 130 -1.68 20.13 5.57
CA GLU A 130 -0.27 20.18 5.94
C GLU A 130 -0.05 20.05 7.45
N THR A 131 -0.97 20.61 8.24
CA THR A 131 -0.97 20.58 9.70
C THR A 131 -1.54 19.25 10.18
N ARG A 132 -2.71 18.85 9.65
CA ARG A 132 -3.35 17.57 9.98
C ARG A 132 -2.46 16.36 9.64
N TYR A 133 -1.74 16.41 8.53
CA TYR A 133 -0.82 15.37 8.07
C TYR A 133 0.30 15.04 9.09
N LYS A 134 0.69 16.00 9.93
CA LYS A 134 1.69 15.77 10.99
C LYS A 134 1.08 15.12 12.24
N ASN A 135 -0.24 15.18 12.41
CA ASN A 135 -0.96 14.68 13.58
C ASN A 135 -1.01 13.14 13.62
N LYS A 136 -0.87 12.57 14.83
CA LYS A 136 -0.83 11.12 15.03
C LYS A 136 -2.20 10.45 14.87
N LEU A 137 -3.30 11.11 15.23
CA LEU A 137 -4.64 10.60 14.99
C LEU A 137 -4.94 10.58 13.50
N PHE A 138 -4.69 11.68 12.78
CA PHE A 138 -4.88 11.72 11.33
C PHE A 138 -4.06 10.63 10.62
N LYS A 139 -2.79 10.43 11.01
CA LYS A 139 -1.95 9.32 10.50
C LYS A 139 -2.52 7.93 10.80
N ALA A 140 -3.16 7.73 11.95
CA ALA A 140 -3.80 6.46 12.27
C ALA A 140 -5.02 6.22 11.38
N GLU A 141 -5.85 7.24 11.19
CA GLU A 141 -7.00 7.21 10.28
C GLU A 141 -6.57 6.91 8.83
N THR A 142 -5.56 7.62 8.31
CA THR A 142 -5.07 7.38 6.94
C THR A 142 -4.46 6.00 6.77
N THR A 143 -3.84 5.45 7.81
CA THR A 143 -3.30 4.08 7.81
C THR A 143 -4.43 3.06 7.65
N VAL A 144 -5.52 3.19 8.43
CA VAL A 144 -6.69 2.33 8.29
C VAL A 144 -7.31 2.49 6.90
N GLY A 145 -7.54 3.73 6.46
CA GLY A 145 -8.08 4.00 5.12
C GLY A 145 -7.22 3.42 3.99
N ARG A 146 -5.88 3.45 4.12
CA ARG A 146 -4.96 2.83 3.17
C ARG A 146 -5.16 1.32 3.10
N TRP A 147 -5.31 0.65 4.24
CA TRP A 147 -5.60 -0.79 4.28
C TRP A 147 -6.92 -1.13 3.61
N MET A 148 -7.96 -0.31 3.83
CA MET A 148 -9.27 -0.51 3.23
C MET A 148 -9.22 -0.39 1.69
N LEU A 149 -8.64 0.71 1.18
CA LEU A 149 -8.60 0.97 -0.26
C LEU A 149 -7.64 0.03 -1.01
N ASN A 150 -6.49 -0.30 -0.42
CA ASN A 150 -5.48 -1.11 -1.10
C ASN A 150 -5.79 -2.62 -1.10
N ALA A 151 -6.71 -3.08 -0.24
CA ALA A 151 -7.14 -4.48 -0.21
C ALA A 151 -7.59 -4.97 -1.59
N GLY A 152 -8.20 -4.07 -2.38
CA GLY A 152 -8.76 -4.37 -3.69
C GLY A 152 -7.89 -4.09 -4.90
N ASP A 153 -6.71 -3.49 -4.73
CA ASP A 153 -5.92 -2.98 -5.84
C ASP A 153 -5.04 -4.08 -6.45
N VAL A 154 -5.44 -4.59 -7.62
CA VAL A 154 -4.73 -5.65 -8.34
C VAL A 154 -3.30 -5.25 -8.70
N SER A 155 -3.00 -3.97 -8.85
CA SER A 155 -1.63 -3.50 -9.08
C SER A 155 -0.72 -3.76 -7.88
N LEU A 156 -1.29 -3.98 -6.69
CA LEU A 156 -0.60 -4.27 -5.44
C LEU A 156 -0.62 -5.76 -5.09
N LYS A 157 -0.94 -6.67 -6.03
CA LYS A 157 -1.08 -8.11 -5.76
C LYS A 157 0.10 -8.75 -5.01
N ASP A 158 1.30 -8.25 -5.23
CA ASP A 158 2.55 -8.74 -4.62
C ASP A 158 2.91 -7.98 -3.33
N SER A 159 2.05 -7.05 -2.89
CA SER A 159 2.22 -6.24 -1.70
C SER A 159 1.48 -6.83 -0.50
N MET A 160 2.02 -6.58 0.70
CA MET A 160 1.33 -6.92 1.95
C MET A 160 -0.02 -6.22 2.10
N TYR A 161 -0.33 -5.19 1.29
CA TYR A 161 -1.57 -4.42 1.33
C TYR A 161 -2.74 -5.04 0.55
N TYR A 162 -2.49 -5.94 -0.40
CA TYR A 162 -3.54 -6.56 -1.21
C TYR A 162 -4.21 -7.73 -0.49
N ARG A 163 -5.54 -7.85 -0.62
CA ARG A 163 -6.38 -8.86 0.02
C ARG A 163 -7.50 -9.29 -0.94
N GLU A 164 -7.22 -10.30 -1.75
CA GLU A 164 -8.19 -10.83 -2.72
C GLU A 164 -9.49 -11.33 -2.06
N CYS A 165 -9.39 -11.91 -0.86
CA CYS A 165 -10.51 -12.51 -0.15
C CYS A 165 -11.63 -11.51 0.20
N TRP A 166 -11.32 -10.24 0.42
CA TRP A 166 -12.31 -9.22 0.75
C TRP A 166 -11.83 -7.83 0.34
N ASN A 167 -12.62 -7.12 -0.46
CA ASN A 167 -12.27 -5.83 -1.06
C ASN A 167 -13.29 -4.76 -0.65
N TYR A 168 -12.81 -3.59 -0.20
CA TYR A 168 -13.66 -2.48 0.21
C TYR A 168 -14.63 -2.03 -0.90
N ASP A 169 -14.15 -1.74 -2.11
CA ASP A 169 -14.99 -1.24 -3.20
C ASP A 169 -16.00 -2.28 -3.71
N ARG A 170 -15.63 -3.57 -3.68
CA ARG A 170 -16.46 -4.67 -4.20
C ARG A 170 -17.47 -5.18 -3.19
N ASP A 171 -17.05 -5.36 -1.94
CA ASP A 171 -17.73 -6.19 -0.96
C ASP A 171 -18.31 -5.40 0.20
N TYR A 172 -17.75 -4.24 0.54
CA TYR A 172 -18.12 -3.50 1.76
C TYR A 172 -19.61 -3.17 1.80
N GLU A 173 -20.15 -2.57 0.74
CA GLU A 173 -21.57 -2.17 0.73
C GLU A 173 -22.54 -3.33 0.93
N LYS A 174 -22.21 -4.51 0.39
CA LYS A 174 -23.05 -5.71 0.50
C LYS A 174 -22.89 -6.41 1.84
N THR A 175 -21.73 -6.29 2.47
CA THR A 175 -21.35 -7.06 3.66
C THR A 175 -21.26 -6.22 4.94
N LYS A 176 -21.37 -4.89 4.86
CA LYS A 176 -21.14 -3.99 6.00
C LYS A 176 -22.08 -4.23 7.18
N ASN A 177 -23.35 -4.56 6.92
CA ASN A 177 -24.32 -4.85 7.98
C ASN A 177 -24.13 -6.24 8.60
N GLN A 178 -23.47 -7.15 7.88
CA GLN A 178 -23.12 -8.48 8.40
C GLN A 178 -21.93 -8.39 9.34
N TYR A 179 -20.91 -7.62 8.94
CA TYR A 179 -19.62 -7.64 9.62
C TYR A 179 -19.37 -6.47 10.57
N PHE A 180 -19.95 -5.30 10.35
CA PHE A 180 -19.61 -4.08 11.09
C PHE A 180 -20.82 -3.43 11.76
N THR A 181 -20.62 -2.94 12.98
CA THR A 181 -21.61 -2.12 13.68
C THR A 181 -21.75 -0.74 13.01
N LYS A 182 -22.80 0.03 13.37
CA LYS A 182 -22.96 1.39 12.84
C LYS A 182 -21.84 2.34 13.25
N GLU A 183 -21.29 2.17 14.44
CA GLU A 183 -20.11 2.93 14.90
C GLU A 183 -18.88 2.58 14.07
N GLU A 184 -18.61 1.28 13.87
CA GLU A 184 -17.49 0.82 13.04
C GLU A 184 -17.63 1.28 11.58
N GLN A 185 -18.85 1.29 11.04
CA GLN A 185 -19.12 1.81 9.70
C GLN A 185 -18.75 3.30 9.60
N GLY A 186 -19.15 4.14 10.57
CA GLY A 186 -18.79 5.56 10.58
C GLY A 186 -17.28 5.80 10.73
N LEU A 187 -16.59 4.97 11.52
CA LEU A 187 -15.12 5.04 11.62
C LEU A 187 -14.43 4.67 10.31
N ILE A 188 -14.91 3.64 9.62
CA ILE A 188 -14.39 3.24 8.31
C ILE A 188 -14.55 4.37 7.29
N GLU A 189 -15.76 4.94 7.19
CA GLU A 189 -16.03 6.07 6.27
C GLU A 189 -15.09 7.24 6.54
N LYS A 190 -14.89 7.62 7.80
CA LYS A 190 -13.94 8.68 8.18
C LYS A 190 -12.51 8.34 7.77
N CYS A 191 -12.03 7.13 8.07
CA CYS A 191 -10.66 6.73 7.76
C CYS A 191 -10.39 6.71 6.24
N VAL A 192 -11.37 6.24 5.46
CA VAL A 192 -11.30 6.25 3.99
C VAL A 192 -11.25 7.68 3.47
N GLN A 193 -12.08 8.58 4.00
CA GLN A 193 -12.07 9.99 3.61
C GLN A 193 -10.74 10.67 3.95
N SER A 194 -10.22 10.50 5.17
CA SER A 194 -8.90 11.01 5.57
C SER A 194 -7.79 10.51 4.63
N ARG A 195 -7.84 9.23 4.22
CA ARG A 195 -6.88 8.67 3.26
C ARG A 195 -7.01 9.27 1.85
N LEU A 196 -8.23 9.50 1.36
CA LEU A 196 -8.43 10.14 0.06
C LEU A 196 -7.87 11.57 0.06
N GLU A 197 -8.12 12.33 1.12
CA GLU A 197 -7.55 13.67 1.31
C GLU A 197 -6.01 13.63 1.35
N GLU A 198 -5.43 12.71 2.13
CA GLU A 198 -3.97 12.52 2.19
C GLU A 198 -3.39 12.15 0.82
N ARG A 199 -4.06 11.25 0.08
CA ARG A 199 -3.64 10.86 -1.27
C ARG A 199 -3.64 12.06 -2.21
N ASP A 200 -4.67 12.89 -2.16
CA ASP A 200 -4.79 14.07 -3.03
C ASP A 200 -3.75 15.14 -2.66
N PHE A 201 -3.53 15.37 -1.35
CA PHE A 201 -2.45 16.23 -0.87
C PHE A 201 -1.07 15.74 -1.31
N LEU A 202 -0.77 14.45 -1.15
CA LEU A 202 0.49 13.87 -1.60
C LEU A 202 0.62 13.90 -3.12
N ARG A 203 -0.47 13.71 -3.87
CA ARG A 203 -0.46 13.86 -5.34
C ARG A 203 -0.15 15.29 -5.76
N GLN A 204 -0.64 16.30 -5.04
CA GLN A 204 -0.33 17.70 -5.29
C GLN A 204 1.11 18.05 -4.87
N LYS A 205 1.51 17.65 -3.67
CA LYS A 205 2.87 17.85 -3.14
C LYS A 205 3.93 17.19 -4.01
N ASN A 206 3.64 16.00 -4.55
CA ASN A 206 4.51 15.25 -5.44
C ASN A 206 4.09 15.38 -6.91
N ALA A 207 3.29 16.40 -7.26
CA ALA A 207 2.71 16.55 -8.60
C ALA A 207 3.77 16.67 -9.68
N PHE A 208 4.93 17.26 -9.38
CA PHE A 208 6.07 17.26 -10.30
C PHE A 208 6.46 15.83 -10.72
N MET A 209 6.67 14.92 -9.76
CA MET A 209 7.07 13.54 -10.03
C MET A 209 5.96 12.71 -10.68
N TYR A 210 4.71 12.94 -10.27
CA TYR A 210 3.54 12.28 -10.84
C TYR A 210 3.27 12.71 -12.29
N ASN A 211 3.34 14.02 -12.57
CA ASN A 211 3.20 14.57 -13.92
C ASN A 211 4.39 14.19 -14.81
N LEU A 212 5.59 14.07 -14.25
CA LEU A 212 6.76 13.54 -14.93
C LEU A 212 6.48 12.12 -15.46
N GLY A 213 6.02 11.22 -14.59
CA GLY A 213 5.64 9.85 -14.98
C GLY A 213 4.48 9.78 -15.97
N LEU A 214 3.42 10.59 -15.76
CA LEU A 214 2.27 10.64 -16.68
C LEU A 214 2.63 11.22 -18.05
N SER A 215 3.48 12.24 -18.14
CA SER A 215 3.94 12.82 -19.41
C SER A 215 4.73 11.80 -20.21
N ILE A 216 5.62 11.05 -19.54
CA ILE A 216 6.36 9.93 -20.14
C ILE A 216 5.39 8.87 -20.68
N GLN A 217 4.34 8.52 -19.93
CA GLN A 217 3.36 7.50 -20.30
C GLN A 217 2.38 7.94 -21.40
N LYS A 218 1.79 9.14 -21.31
CA LYS A 218 0.82 9.67 -22.28
C LYS A 218 1.42 9.78 -23.67
N THR A 219 2.69 10.18 -23.76
CA THR A 219 3.39 10.35 -25.04
C THR A 219 3.73 9.00 -25.67
N ALA A 220 3.91 7.92 -24.88
CA ALA A 220 4.22 6.58 -25.39
C ALA A 220 3.03 5.87 -26.07
N VAL A 221 1.78 6.26 -25.78
CA VAL A 221 0.57 5.50 -26.20
C VAL A 221 -0.01 5.96 -27.55
N LYS A 222 0.54 7.01 -28.21
CA LYS A 222 -0.05 7.58 -29.45
C LYS A 222 0.94 7.84 -30.60
N ILE A 223 2.12 7.23 -30.58
CA ILE A 223 3.25 7.55 -31.47
C ILE A 223 3.03 7.09 -32.92
N GLY A 224 2.23 6.05 -33.17
CA GLY A 224 2.11 5.43 -34.50
C GLY A 224 1.39 6.23 -35.59
N GLU A 225 0.74 7.36 -35.27
CA GLU A 225 -0.19 8.05 -36.18
C GLU A 225 0.20 9.50 -36.54
N TRP A 226 1.25 10.06 -35.92
CA TRP A 226 1.61 11.48 -36.08
C TRP A 226 2.99 11.64 -36.73
N GLY A 227 3.16 12.66 -37.57
CA GLY A 227 4.48 13.02 -38.10
C GLY A 227 5.38 13.63 -37.02
N ASP A 228 6.70 13.47 -37.17
CA ASP A 228 7.73 13.79 -36.17
C ASP A 228 7.58 15.21 -35.57
N ILE A 229 7.36 16.24 -36.39
CA ILE A 229 7.17 17.62 -35.91
C ILE A 229 5.96 17.78 -35.00
N THR A 230 4.89 17.00 -35.21
CA THR A 230 3.69 17.05 -34.37
C THR A 230 3.96 16.37 -33.03
N GLN A 231 4.69 15.26 -33.04
CA GLN A 231 5.11 14.59 -31.81
C GLN A 231 6.05 15.46 -30.99
N ALA A 232 7.02 16.11 -31.65
CA ALA A 232 7.98 17.02 -31.02
C ALA A 232 7.27 18.20 -30.35
N ARG A 233 6.32 18.84 -31.04
CA ARG A 233 5.48 19.92 -30.49
C ARG A 233 4.67 19.48 -29.29
N ILE A 234 4.00 18.34 -29.36
CA ILE A 234 3.18 17.84 -28.26
C ILE A 234 4.05 17.50 -27.05
N PHE A 235 5.24 16.94 -27.28
CA PHE A 235 6.15 16.65 -26.19
C PHE A 235 6.70 17.92 -25.54
N ALA A 236 7.13 18.90 -26.33
CA ALA A 236 7.53 20.23 -25.84
C ALA A 236 6.40 20.93 -25.07
N ASP A 237 5.16 20.85 -25.57
CA ASP A 237 3.98 21.42 -24.92
C ASP A 237 3.71 20.74 -23.57
N ASN A 238 3.74 19.41 -23.51
CA ASN A 238 3.57 18.64 -22.27
C ASN A 238 4.67 18.94 -21.24
N LEU A 239 5.92 19.08 -21.68
CA LEU A 239 7.02 19.50 -20.82
C LEU A 239 6.72 20.87 -20.20
N SER A 240 6.30 21.84 -21.01
CA SER A 240 6.02 23.20 -20.54
C SER A 240 4.76 23.30 -19.68
N LYS A 241 3.70 22.52 -19.95
CA LYS A 241 2.39 22.66 -19.31
C LYS A 241 2.11 21.67 -18.18
N GLU A 242 2.75 20.50 -18.18
CA GLU A 242 2.50 19.47 -17.16
C GLU A 242 3.72 19.26 -16.27
N VAL A 243 4.94 19.28 -16.84
CA VAL A 243 6.17 18.92 -16.13
C VAL A 243 6.82 20.12 -15.45
N PHE A 244 7.13 21.19 -16.18
CA PHE A 244 7.94 22.30 -15.68
C PHE A 244 7.15 23.40 -14.95
N ILE A 245 5.81 23.34 -14.94
CA ILE A 245 4.98 24.31 -14.19
C ILE A 245 5.35 24.34 -12.70
N ASN A 246 5.46 23.17 -12.05
CA ASN A 246 5.71 23.13 -10.61
C ASN A 246 7.14 23.52 -10.24
N PRO A 247 8.20 23.03 -10.92
CA PRO A 247 9.56 23.51 -10.72
C PRO A 247 9.71 25.03 -10.89
N VAL A 248 9.03 25.62 -11.89
CA VAL A 248 9.04 27.07 -12.07
C VAL A 248 8.42 27.79 -10.87
N LYS A 249 7.28 27.31 -10.36
CA LYS A 249 6.68 27.89 -9.13
C LYS A 249 7.56 27.72 -7.90
N GLU A 250 8.26 26.59 -7.77
CA GLU A 250 9.18 26.35 -6.65
C GLU A 250 10.40 27.29 -6.68
N ILE A 251 10.91 27.62 -7.88
CA ILE A 251 12.10 28.47 -8.05
C ILE A 251 11.75 29.96 -8.01
N GLU A 252 10.67 30.36 -8.69
CA GLU A 252 10.33 31.76 -8.98
C GLU A 252 9.22 32.30 -8.06
N GLY A 253 8.58 31.41 -7.29
CA GLY A 253 7.49 31.73 -6.37
C GLY A 253 6.10 31.46 -6.96
N GLU A 254 5.13 31.23 -6.07
CA GLU A 254 3.77 30.83 -6.48
C GLU A 254 2.91 31.95 -7.07
N LYS A 255 3.31 33.21 -6.92
CA LYS A 255 2.52 34.40 -7.31
C LYS A 255 2.77 34.85 -8.75
N LEU A 256 3.06 33.92 -9.65
CA LEU A 256 3.19 34.21 -11.08
C LEU A 256 1.81 34.30 -11.74
N SER A 257 1.63 35.27 -12.64
CA SER A 257 0.48 35.27 -13.54
C SER A 257 0.51 34.06 -14.47
N LYS A 258 -0.63 33.75 -15.11
CA LYS A 258 -0.74 32.63 -16.03
C LYS A 258 0.21 32.79 -17.23
N GLU A 259 0.34 34.02 -17.71
CA GLU A 259 1.23 34.40 -18.81
C GLU A 259 2.71 34.22 -18.42
N GLU A 260 3.13 34.76 -17.27
CA GLU A 260 4.51 34.63 -16.79
C GLU A 260 4.90 33.18 -16.50
N LEU A 261 3.98 32.41 -15.91
CA LEU A 261 4.20 30.99 -15.63
C LEU A 261 4.36 30.20 -16.93
N SER A 262 3.55 30.49 -17.95
CA SER A 262 3.67 29.87 -19.27
C SER A 262 4.99 30.22 -19.93
N GLU A 263 5.41 31.49 -19.89
CA GLU A 263 6.67 31.93 -20.49
C GLU A 263 7.88 31.29 -19.82
N LYS A 264 7.91 31.30 -18.47
CA LYS A 264 8.99 30.70 -17.69
C LYS A 264 9.06 29.18 -17.85
N SER A 265 7.92 28.49 -17.95
CA SER A 265 7.88 27.03 -18.15
C SER A 265 8.34 26.64 -19.56
N LYS A 266 8.01 27.44 -20.59
CA LYS A 266 8.57 27.27 -21.94
C LYS A 266 10.07 27.53 -21.95
N ALA A 267 10.55 28.57 -21.27
CA ALA A 267 11.98 28.84 -21.14
C ALA A 267 12.74 27.69 -20.45
N MET A 268 12.17 27.10 -19.39
CA MET A 268 12.73 25.91 -18.75
C MET A 268 12.72 24.70 -19.68
N THR A 269 11.67 24.54 -20.51
CA THR A 269 11.62 23.49 -21.54
C THR A 269 12.76 23.65 -22.56
N ARG A 270 13.05 24.88 -23.02
CA ARG A 270 14.20 25.14 -23.91
C ARG A 270 15.51 24.74 -23.24
N ARG A 271 15.70 25.08 -21.97
CA ARG A 271 16.90 24.69 -21.20
C ARG A 271 17.02 23.17 -21.03
N TYR A 272 15.90 22.46 -20.86
CA TYR A 272 15.91 20.99 -20.84
C TYR A 272 16.33 20.41 -22.19
N ILE A 273 15.82 20.94 -23.30
CA ILE A 273 16.23 20.50 -24.65
C ILE A 273 17.73 20.74 -24.87
N GLN A 274 18.24 21.90 -24.43
CA GLN A 274 19.68 22.19 -24.47
C GLN A 274 20.48 21.23 -23.60
N PHE A 275 19.97 20.88 -22.41
CA PHE A 275 20.60 19.92 -21.51
C PHE A 275 20.72 18.54 -22.16
N ILE A 276 19.64 17.98 -22.72
CA ILE A 276 19.69 16.63 -23.34
C ILE A 276 20.50 16.60 -24.64
N ALA A 277 20.69 17.75 -25.29
CA ALA A 277 21.55 17.89 -26.46
C ALA A 277 23.05 17.92 -26.10
N ASP A 278 23.40 18.33 -24.89
CA ASP A 278 24.78 18.40 -24.40
C ASP A 278 25.16 17.10 -23.67
N GLU A 279 25.93 16.24 -24.35
CA GLU A 279 26.35 14.95 -23.81
C GLU A 279 27.18 15.07 -22.53
N ASN A 280 28.00 16.12 -22.40
CA ASN A 280 28.79 16.33 -21.19
C ASN A 280 27.90 16.73 -20.01
N ALA A 281 26.91 17.59 -20.25
CA ALA A 281 25.95 17.99 -19.22
C ALA A 281 25.11 16.79 -18.74
N VAL A 282 24.70 15.92 -19.67
CA VAL A 282 24.00 14.67 -19.34
C VAL A 282 24.90 13.73 -18.53
N GLU A 283 26.14 13.51 -18.97
CA GLU A 283 27.08 12.62 -18.28
C GLU A 283 27.38 13.11 -16.85
N GLU A 284 27.63 14.42 -16.68
CA GLU A 284 27.84 15.02 -15.36
C GLU A 284 26.60 14.85 -14.47
N GLY A 285 25.41 15.09 -15.01
CA GLY A 285 24.15 14.91 -14.28
C GLY A 285 23.90 13.47 -13.84
N LEU A 286 24.14 12.51 -14.74
CA LEU A 286 24.01 11.07 -14.45
C LEU A 286 25.04 10.60 -13.43
N LYS A 287 26.26 11.14 -13.47
CA LYS A 287 27.28 10.85 -12.46
C LYS A 287 26.82 11.29 -11.07
N VAL A 288 26.32 12.52 -10.94
CA VAL A 288 25.81 13.02 -9.66
C VAL A 288 24.59 12.22 -9.19
N MET A 289 23.70 11.82 -10.11
CA MET A 289 22.58 10.93 -9.79
C MET A 289 23.05 9.62 -9.17
N LYS A 290 24.04 8.96 -9.80
CA LYS A 290 24.60 7.71 -9.28
C LYS A 290 25.22 7.88 -7.89
N GLU A 291 25.97 8.97 -7.67
CA GLU A 291 26.52 9.28 -6.35
C GLU A 291 25.42 9.51 -5.30
N CYS A 292 24.30 10.15 -5.69
CA CYS A 292 23.13 10.32 -4.82
C CYS A 292 22.38 9.01 -4.56
N GLU A 293 22.31 8.10 -5.53
CA GLU A 293 21.74 6.75 -5.36
C GLU A 293 22.58 5.92 -4.39
N GLU A 294 23.90 5.92 -4.57
CA GLU A 294 24.85 5.26 -3.67
C GLU A 294 24.76 5.84 -2.25
N GLN A 295 24.76 7.16 -2.12
CA GLN A 295 24.63 7.83 -0.82
C GLN A 295 23.28 7.53 -0.16
N ALA A 296 22.18 7.57 -0.92
CA ALA A 296 20.86 7.24 -0.41
C ALA A 296 20.79 5.77 0.05
N GLY A 297 21.41 4.86 -0.70
CA GLY A 297 21.56 3.45 -0.33
C GLY A 297 22.29 3.29 1.00
N CYS A 298 23.48 3.90 1.14
CA CYS A 298 24.23 3.88 2.41
C CYS A 298 23.42 4.46 3.58
N GLN A 299 22.73 5.58 3.39
CA GLN A 299 21.92 6.20 4.43
C GLN A 299 20.71 5.33 4.82
N LEU A 300 20.11 4.63 3.87
CA LEU A 300 19.04 3.66 4.14
C LEU A 300 19.58 2.44 4.89
N GLU A 301 20.72 1.88 4.46
CA GLU A 301 21.38 0.76 5.15
C GLU A 301 21.79 1.13 6.59
N GLU A 302 22.34 2.34 6.81
CA GLU A 302 22.65 2.85 8.14
C GLU A 302 21.40 3.01 9.02
N LEU A 303 20.31 3.51 8.44
CA LEU A 303 19.02 3.60 9.12
C LEU A 303 18.47 2.21 9.46
N GLU A 304 18.53 1.25 8.55
CA GLU A 304 18.11 -0.13 8.77
C GLU A 304 18.96 -0.84 9.82
N HIS A 305 20.28 -0.67 9.77
CA HIS A 305 21.19 -1.18 10.78
C HIS A 305 20.93 -0.52 12.14
N GLY A 306 20.61 0.79 12.15
CA GLY A 306 20.14 1.51 13.33
C GLY A 306 18.83 0.96 13.88
N VAL A 307 17.86 0.61 13.02
CA VAL A 307 16.60 -0.06 13.39
C VAL A 307 16.86 -1.45 14.00
N GLN A 308 17.81 -2.21 13.43
CA GLN A 308 18.17 -3.54 13.91
C GLN A 308 18.96 -3.51 15.23
N SER A 309 19.83 -2.50 15.40
CA SER A 309 20.63 -2.30 16.62
C SER A 309 19.82 -1.67 17.76
N ALA A 310 18.64 -1.12 17.45
CA ALA A 310 17.71 -0.49 18.39
C ALA A 310 16.82 -1.48 19.15
N GLU A 311 17.32 -2.67 19.53
CA GLU A 311 16.57 -3.63 20.37
C GLU A 311 16.10 -3.03 21.72
N ASP A 312 16.76 -1.95 22.17
CA ASP A 312 16.44 -1.23 23.41
C ASP A 312 15.42 -0.07 23.24
N LEU A 313 15.02 0.27 22.00
CA LEU A 313 13.98 1.28 21.78
C LEU A 313 12.60 0.63 21.94
N SER A 314 11.78 1.21 22.83
CA SER A 314 10.39 0.82 23.04
C SER A 314 9.65 0.61 21.69
N LEU A 315 8.78 -0.42 21.63
CA LEU A 315 7.95 -0.80 20.48
C LEU A 315 7.38 0.37 19.63
N PRO A 316 6.97 1.52 20.20
CA PRO A 316 6.55 2.70 19.44
C PRO A 316 7.66 3.39 18.63
N GLY A 317 8.88 3.51 19.19
CA GLY A 317 10.02 4.13 18.52
C GLY A 317 10.50 3.32 17.32
N LEU A 318 10.52 1.99 17.47
CA LEU A 318 10.89 1.04 16.41
C LEU A 318 9.85 1.00 15.28
N ARG A 319 8.56 1.26 15.57
CA ARG A 319 7.50 1.42 14.56
C ARG A 319 7.63 2.71 13.76
N GLU A 320 7.91 3.84 14.39
CA GLU A 320 8.08 5.12 13.69
C GLU A 320 9.35 5.13 12.82
N LEU A 321 10.44 4.50 13.28
CA LEU A 321 11.66 4.38 12.49
C LEU A 321 11.45 3.48 11.27
N LYS A 322 10.79 2.32 11.41
CA LYS A 322 10.36 1.47 10.28
C LYS A 322 9.38 2.17 9.34
N LYS A 323 8.50 3.03 9.85
CA LYS A 323 7.60 3.85 9.04
C LYS A 323 8.37 4.90 8.23
N THR A 324 9.40 5.50 8.82
CA THR A 324 10.25 6.52 8.17
C THR A 324 11.08 5.92 7.04
N VAL A 325 11.67 4.73 7.26
CA VAL A 325 12.36 3.96 6.21
C VAL A 325 11.38 3.60 5.07
N ARG A 326 10.19 3.05 5.39
CA ARG A 326 9.17 2.75 4.37
C ARG A 326 8.65 3.96 3.61
N MET A 327 8.51 5.12 4.27
CA MET A 327 8.11 6.36 3.59
C MET A 327 9.19 6.87 2.63
N ALA A 328 10.47 6.57 2.89
CA ALA A 328 11.55 6.84 1.95
C ALA A 328 11.58 5.85 0.77
N GLU A 329 11.10 4.62 0.97
CA GLU A 329 11.07 3.54 -0.03
C GLU A 329 9.82 3.54 -0.95
N ASP A 330 8.63 3.86 -0.42
CA ASP A 330 7.35 3.57 -1.10
C ASP A 330 6.81 4.67 -2.04
N GLU A 331 7.30 5.92 -1.98
CA GLU A 331 6.64 7.02 -2.69
C GLU A 331 7.28 7.38 -4.04
N VAL A 332 6.72 6.73 -5.07
CA VAL A 332 6.66 7.06 -6.51
C VAL A 332 7.45 6.07 -7.38
N GLY A 333 6.77 5.01 -7.84
CA GLY A 333 7.01 4.40 -9.15
C GLY A 333 8.46 4.06 -9.54
N GLY A 334 9.30 3.68 -8.58
CA GLY A 334 10.71 3.32 -8.81
C GLY A 334 11.74 4.44 -8.63
N VAL A 335 11.36 5.62 -8.15
CA VAL A 335 12.30 6.71 -7.83
C VAL A 335 12.48 6.85 -6.32
N ASN A 336 13.72 6.69 -5.84
CA ASN A 336 14.05 6.85 -4.41
C ASN A 336 13.94 8.34 -4.00
N MET A 337 13.02 8.67 -3.10
CA MET A 337 12.76 10.04 -2.64
C MET A 337 14.02 10.68 -2.00
N LEU A 338 14.83 9.89 -1.29
CA LEU A 338 16.06 10.36 -0.67
C LEU A 338 17.08 10.75 -1.73
N THR A 339 17.21 9.96 -2.80
CA THR A 339 18.03 10.28 -3.96
C THR A 339 17.58 11.59 -4.60
N CYS A 340 16.27 11.82 -4.77
CA CYS A 340 15.76 13.09 -5.32
C CYS A 340 16.11 14.31 -4.46
N LEU A 341 16.02 14.19 -3.13
CA LEU A 341 16.37 15.27 -2.21
C LEU A 341 17.86 15.61 -2.28
N LEU A 342 18.72 14.58 -2.24
CA LEU A 342 20.17 14.73 -2.37
C LEU A 342 20.54 15.34 -3.73
N LEU A 343 19.87 14.92 -4.80
CA LEU A 343 20.10 15.44 -6.14
C LEU A 343 19.73 16.93 -6.23
N ARG A 344 18.59 17.32 -5.66
CA ARG A 344 18.14 18.73 -5.59
C ARG A 344 19.08 19.59 -4.75
N GLU A 345 19.63 19.04 -3.66
CA GLU A 345 20.63 19.73 -2.83
C GLU A 345 21.91 20.00 -3.63
N ARG A 346 22.39 19.01 -4.38
CA ARG A 346 23.64 19.12 -5.15
C ARG A 346 23.53 19.93 -6.43
N LEU A 347 22.42 19.80 -7.16
CA LEU A 347 22.27 20.38 -8.51
C LEU A 347 21.30 21.57 -8.57
N GLY A 348 20.53 21.82 -7.51
CA GLY A 348 19.39 22.72 -7.54
C GLY A 348 18.15 22.09 -8.21
N ILE A 349 16.98 22.68 -7.97
CA ILE A 349 15.67 22.14 -8.38
C ILE A 349 15.60 21.92 -9.89
N GLU A 350 16.09 22.87 -10.69
CA GLU A 350 16.01 22.80 -12.16
C GLU A 350 16.83 21.65 -12.74
N LYS A 351 18.15 21.65 -12.50
CA LYS A 351 19.04 20.62 -13.05
C LYS A 351 18.72 19.23 -12.51
N ALA A 352 18.35 19.10 -11.24
CA ALA A 352 17.88 17.82 -10.69
C ALA A 352 16.63 17.32 -11.44
N GLY A 353 15.69 18.22 -11.76
CA GLY A 353 14.51 17.88 -12.56
C GLY A 353 14.86 17.38 -13.96
N PHE A 354 15.87 17.98 -14.62
CA PHE A 354 16.33 17.56 -15.93
C PHE A 354 16.95 16.16 -15.91
N VAL A 355 17.83 15.91 -14.94
CA VAL A 355 18.49 14.61 -14.76
C VAL A 355 17.45 13.52 -14.48
N LEU A 356 16.50 13.75 -13.57
CA LEU A 356 15.45 12.78 -13.26
C LEU A 356 14.57 12.49 -14.49
N LEU A 357 14.16 13.53 -15.22
CA LEU A 357 13.37 13.37 -16.43
C LEU A 357 14.12 12.51 -17.47
N TYR A 358 15.40 12.79 -17.71
CA TYR A 358 16.22 12.03 -18.65
C TYR A 358 16.42 10.58 -18.21
N THR A 359 16.75 10.34 -16.94
CA THR A 359 17.03 9.00 -16.40
C THR A 359 15.83 8.07 -16.48
N TYR A 360 14.64 8.55 -16.10
CA TYR A 360 13.42 7.73 -16.03
C TYR A 360 12.62 7.68 -17.32
N ASP A 361 13.04 8.42 -18.36
CA ASP A 361 12.43 8.34 -19.68
C ASP A 361 12.93 7.11 -20.46
N LYS A 362 12.02 6.15 -20.65
CA LYS A 362 12.29 4.91 -21.42
C LYS A 362 12.55 5.18 -22.91
N LEU A 363 12.11 6.32 -23.43
CA LEU A 363 12.26 6.74 -24.83
C LEU A 363 13.23 7.93 -24.96
N LYS A 364 14.15 8.10 -24.01
CA LYS A 364 15.05 9.27 -23.93
C LYS A 364 15.85 9.54 -25.21
N GLU A 365 16.33 8.50 -25.90
CA GLU A 365 17.11 8.68 -27.13
C GLU A 365 16.22 9.16 -28.29
N ASP A 366 15.09 8.49 -28.51
CA ASP A 366 14.10 8.88 -29.53
C ASP A 366 13.58 10.30 -29.29
N ARG A 367 13.35 10.68 -28.02
CA ARG A 367 12.87 12.02 -27.65
C ARG A 367 13.96 13.08 -27.71
N LYS A 368 15.21 12.74 -27.42
CA LYS A 368 16.36 13.60 -27.65
C LYS A 368 16.46 13.92 -29.13
N GLU A 369 16.49 12.91 -29.99
CA GLU A 369 16.50 13.09 -31.45
C GLU A 369 15.32 13.95 -31.92
N LEU A 370 14.10 13.60 -31.49
CA LEU A 370 12.87 14.30 -31.86
C LEU A 370 12.87 15.79 -31.45
N LEU A 371 13.27 16.12 -30.22
CA LEU A 371 13.27 17.48 -29.70
C LEU A 371 14.43 18.34 -30.24
N THR A 372 15.54 17.71 -30.60
CA THR A 372 16.73 18.42 -31.10
C THR A 372 16.72 18.61 -32.62
N SER A 373 15.79 17.96 -33.32
CA SER A 373 15.63 18.05 -34.79
C SER A 373 14.89 19.31 -35.27
N TYR A 374 14.31 20.11 -34.37
CA TYR A 374 13.49 21.28 -34.71
C TYR A 374 13.92 22.53 -33.93
N THR A 375 13.66 23.72 -34.47
CA THR A 375 13.93 24.97 -33.74
C THR A 375 12.93 25.18 -32.61
N PHE A 376 13.26 26.02 -31.63
CA PHE A 376 12.34 26.31 -30.53
C PHE A 376 11.04 26.96 -31.01
N GLU A 377 11.10 27.81 -32.04
CA GLU A 377 9.91 28.39 -32.68
C GLU A 377 9.04 27.32 -33.32
N GLU A 378 9.65 26.34 -34.00
CA GLU A 378 8.93 25.20 -34.58
C GLU A 378 8.24 24.35 -33.51
N LEU A 379 8.84 24.23 -32.33
CA LEU A 379 8.26 23.52 -31.17
C LEU A 379 7.20 24.34 -30.42
N GLY A 380 7.00 25.61 -30.77
CA GLY A 380 6.05 26.51 -30.09
C GLY A 380 6.54 26.97 -28.71
N LEU A 381 7.85 26.90 -28.47
CA LEU A 381 8.49 27.27 -27.21
C LEU A 381 8.87 28.73 -27.18
#